data_AF-A0A800A6Z6-F1
#
_entry.id   AF-A0A800A6Z6-F1
#
_cell.length_a   1.000
_cell.length_b   1.000
_cell.length_c   1.000
_cell.angle_alpha   90.00
_cell.angle_beta   90.00
_cell.angle_gamma   90.00
#
_symmetry.space_group_name_H-M   'P 1'
#
loop_
_entity.id
_entity.type
_entity.pdbx_description
1 polymer ?
#
loop_
_entity_poly.entity_id
_entity_poly.type
_entity_poly.pdbx_seq_one_letter_code
_entity_poly.pdbx_strand_id
1 'polypeptide(L)'
;TAGEIDPDKSLEEVIEMLDTDPARSAATREEFVEFISALQDEAVTNLDGTHFDVPDDLKVVTVNMAPPGGALGAWYMSPSEDLSRPGSIWYAPGERKMLPYWQEVTTAYHEGFPGHHLQGGMAVLLREKLSRFHRMVIWYPGSGEGWALYAERLMDELGYFENPEYRLGYLSSQLFRATRVVVDIGCHLEKRIPDDAPLHAGDVWAYDRAVDYIEKVGLQARDIAESEVTRYLGWWAQAICYKVGEREILEIRAAAEATSGDGFDRKELHRRVLEASAIRLDQLRGELL
;
A
#
# COMPACT_ATOMS: atom_id res chain seq x y z
N THR A 1 -1.55 -19.73 -4.81
CA THR A 1 -2.66 -18.77 -4.61
C THR A 1 -3.87 -19.03 -5.51
N ALA A 2 -3.87 -18.74 -6.81
CA ALA A 2 -5.08 -18.95 -7.65
C ALA A 2 -5.61 -20.40 -7.59
N GLY A 3 -4.73 -21.39 -7.73
CA GLY A 3 -5.12 -22.81 -7.59
C GLY A 3 -5.50 -23.26 -6.18
N GLU A 4 -5.28 -22.44 -5.13
CA GLU A 4 -5.83 -22.68 -3.79
C GLU A 4 -7.26 -22.16 -3.66
N ILE A 5 -7.63 -21.15 -4.46
CA ILE A 5 -9.00 -20.61 -4.52
C ILE A 5 -9.87 -21.54 -5.37
N ASP A 6 -9.41 -21.87 -6.57
CA ASP A 6 -10.10 -22.78 -7.49
C ASP A 6 -9.06 -23.47 -8.39
N PRO A 7 -8.77 -24.78 -8.20
CA PRO A 7 -7.74 -25.48 -8.95
C PRO A 7 -8.11 -25.71 -10.42
N ASP A 8 -9.38 -25.54 -10.80
CA ASP A 8 -9.88 -25.78 -12.16
C ASP A 8 -9.91 -24.50 -13.02
N LYS A 9 -9.56 -23.34 -12.44
CA LYS A 9 -9.56 -22.03 -13.10
C LYS A 9 -8.17 -21.47 -13.32
N SER A 10 -8.00 -20.76 -14.43
CA SER A 10 -6.85 -19.88 -14.67
C SER A 10 -6.84 -18.68 -13.72
N LEU A 11 -5.73 -17.95 -13.65
CA LEU A 11 -5.62 -16.74 -12.84
C LEU A 11 -6.66 -15.69 -13.26
N GLU A 12 -6.84 -15.52 -14.58
CA GLU A 12 -7.80 -14.58 -15.15
C GLU A 12 -9.23 -14.95 -14.80
N GLU A 13 -9.59 -16.24 -14.86
CA GLU A 13 -10.92 -16.73 -14.47
C GLU A 13 -11.17 -16.60 -12.95
N VAL A 14 -10.13 -16.76 -12.12
CA VAL A 14 -10.23 -16.49 -10.68
C VAL A 14 -10.46 -15.00 -10.42
N ILE A 15 -9.69 -14.11 -11.05
CA ILE A 15 -9.85 -12.65 -10.88
C ILE A 15 -11.26 -12.21 -11.30
N GLU A 16 -11.72 -12.64 -12.48
CA GLU A 16 -13.07 -12.32 -12.95
C GLU A 16 -14.15 -12.81 -11.96
N MET A 17 -13.97 -14.00 -11.39
CA MET A 17 -14.87 -14.50 -10.35
C MET A 17 -14.84 -13.62 -9.10
N LEU A 18 -13.66 -13.25 -8.60
CA LEU A 18 -13.53 -12.39 -7.41
C LEU A 18 -14.14 -11.00 -7.64
N ASP A 19 -14.05 -10.47 -8.86
CA ASP A 19 -14.60 -9.16 -9.22
C ASP A 19 -16.12 -9.14 -9.42
N THR A 20 -16.72 -10.28 -9.76
CA THR A 20 -18.13 -10.34 -10.20
C THR A 20 -19.05 -11.17 -9.30
N ASP A 21 -18.51 -11.98 -8.38
CA ASP A 21 -19.32 -12.81 -7.49
C ASP A 21 -19.88 -12.00 -6.31
N PRO A 22 -21.23 -11.90 -6.16
CA PRO A 22 -21.85 -11.20 -5.05
C PRO A 22 -21.51 -11.79 -3.67
N ALA A 23 -21.12 -13.07 -3.59
CA ALA A 23 -20.72 -13.68 -2.32
C ALA A 23 -19.33 -13.20 -1.84
N ARG A 24 -18.57 -12.53 -2.70
CA ARG A 24 -17.18 -12.07 -2.47
C ARG A 24 -17.05 -10.55 -2.49
N SER A 25 -18.18 -9.87 -2.49
CA SER A 25 -18.28 -8.42 -2.58
C SER A 25 -19.29 -7.90 -1.56
N ALA A 26 -19.10 -6.66 -1.11
CA ALA A 26 -20.14 -5.99 -0.35
C ALA A 26 -21.32 -5.64 -1.28
N ALA A 27 -22.53 -5.88 -0.80
CA ALA A 27 -23.75 -5.51 -1.52
C ALA A 27 -24.09 -4.02 -1.37
N THR A 28 -23.64 -3.39 -0.27
CA THR A 28 -23.84 -1.97 -0.01
C THR A 28 -22.55 -1.28 0.42
N ARG A 29 -22.57 0.06 0.36
CA ARG A 29 -21.46 0.89 0.85
C ARG A 29 -21.31 0.77 2.36
N GLU A 30 -22.41 0.66 3.08
CA GLU A 30 -22.44 0.51 4.53
C GLU A 30 -21.81 -0.81 4.96
N GLU A 31 -22.16 -1.92 4.31
CA GLU A 31 -21.56 -3.24 4.57
C GLU A 31 -20.04 -3.21 4.32
N PHE A 32 -19.60 -2.57 3.25
CA PHE A 32 -18.17 -2.41 2.97
C PHE A 32 -17.46 -1.60 4.05
N VAL A 33 -18.03 -0.47 4.48
CA VAL A 33 -17.46 0.36 5.56
C VAL A 33 -17.38 -0.43 6.86
N GLU A 34 -18.42 -1.19 7.21
CA GLU A 34 -18.44 -2.05 8.41
C GLU A 34 -17.34 -3.12 8.33
N PHE A 35 -17.21 -3.79 7.19
CA PHE A 35 -16.18 -4.81 6.96
C PHE A 35 -14.77 -4.24 7.13
N ILE A 36 -14.46 -3.13 6.43
CA ILE A 36 -13.13 -2.51 6.52
C ILE A 36 -12.87 -1.95 7.92
N SER A 37 -13.86 -1.37 8.59
CA SER A 37 -13.71 -0.85 9.96
C SER A 37 -13.36 -1.98 10.93
N ALA A 38 -14.02 -3.14 10.80
CA ALA A 38 -13.72 -4.31 11.63
C ALA A 38 -12.26 -4.79 11.45
N LEU A 39 -11.73 -4.77 10.21
CA LEU A 39 -10.31 -5.09 9.97
C LEU A 39 -9.36 -4.13 10.67
N GLN A 40 -9.69 -2.83 10.71
CA GLN A 40 -8.88 -1.82 11.40
C GLN A 40 -8.89 -2.04 12.91
N ASP A 41 -10.08 -2.22 13.48
CA ASP A 41 -10.25 -2.43 14.93
C ASP A 41 -9.53 -3.70 15.40
N GLU A 42 -9.64 -4.79 14.63
CA GLU A 42 -8.94 -6.05 14.90
C GLU A 42 -7.42 -5.86 14.82
N ALA A 43 -6.90 -5.23 13.76
CA ALA A 43 -5.47 -5.01 13.61
C ALA A 43 -4.91 -4.13 14.74
N VAL A 44 -5.58 -3.02 15.08
CA VAL A 44 -5.18 -2.17 16.21
C VAL A 44 -5.14 -2.97 17.51
N THR A 45 -6.20 -3.74 17.80
CA THR A 45 -6.32 -4.52 19.03
C THR A 45 -5.22 -5.57 19.16
N ASN A 46 -4.92 -6.28 18.07
CA ASN A 46 -3.97 -7.41 18.09
C ASN A 46 -2.50 -6.97 18.05
N LEU A 47 -2.21 -5.83 17.42
CA LEU A 47 -0.84 -5.36 17.17
C LEU A 47 -0.36 -4.32 18.18
N ASP A 48 -1.26 -3.66 18.93
CA ASP A 48 -0.89 -2.78 20.05
C ASP A 48 -0.23 -3.56 21.19
N GLY A 49 0.87 -3.02 21.70
CA GLY A 49 1.70 -3.63 22.73
C GLY A 49 2.64 -4.73 22.23
N THR A 50 2.35 -5.38 21.08
CA THR A 50 3.11 -6.53 20.56
C THR A 50 4.04 -6.15 19.40
N HIS A 51 3.51 -5.47 18.38
CA HIS A 51 4.25 -5.07 17.18
C HIS A 51 4.47 -3.57 17.07
N PHE A 52 3.63 -2.80 17.78
CA PHE A 52 3.67 -1.34 17.89
C PHE A 52 3.28 -0.91 19.30
N ASP A 53 3.67 0.29 19.70
CA ASP A 53 3.07 0.98 20.84
C ASP A 53 2.12 2.03 20.27
N VAL A 54 0.80 1.77 20.32
CA VAL A 54 -0.20 2.61 19.64
C VAL A 54 -0.77 3.63 20.63
N PRO A 55 -0.55 4.95 20.43
CA PRO A 55 -1.18 5.97 21.25
C PRO A 55 -2.71 5.90 21.17
N ASP A 56 -3.40 6.19 22.27
CA ASP A 56 -4.86 6.08 22.36
C ASP A 56 -5.58 6.90 21.27
N ASP A 57 -5.07 8.10 20.94
CA ASP A 57 -5.60 8.95 19.87
C ASP A 57 -5.54 8.32 18.48
N LEU A 58 -4.64 7.34 18.28
CA LEU A 58 -4.47 6.62 17.01
C LEU A 58 -5.14 5.25 17.01
N LYS A 59 -5.79 4.83 18.11
CA LYS A 59 -6.54 3.56 18.13
C LYS A 59 -7.83 3.60 17.31
N VAL A 60 -8.31 4.80 16.98
CA VAL A 60 -9.51 5.00 16.18
C VAL A 60 -9.11 5.30 14.72
N VAL A 61 -9.51 4.41 13.81
CA VAL A 61 -9.39 4.60 12.36
C VAL A 61 -10.80 4.76 11.79
N THR A 62 -11.13 5.92 11.24
CA THR A 62 -12.46 6.12 10.63
C THR A 62 -12.44 5.66 9.17
N VAL A 63 -13.42 4.88 8.74
CA VAL A 63 -13.57 4.47 7.34
C VAL A 63 -14.75 5.21 6.71
N ASN A 64 -14.53 5.85 5.57
CA ASN A 64 -15.53 6.65 4.89
C ASN A 64 -15.64 6.29 3.40
N MET A 65 -16.80 6.57 2.84
CA MET A 65 -17.01 6.61 1.40
C MET A 65 -16.79 8.02 0.88
N ALA A 66 -15.99 8.15 -0.17
CA ALA A 66 -15.75 9.41 -0.84
C ALA A 66 -17.02 10.00 -1.44
N PRO A 67 -17.18 11.34 -1.41
CA PRO A 67 -18.21 11.99 -2.20
C PRO A 67 -17.94 11.81 -3.71
N PRO A 68 -18.99 11.82 -4.55
CA PRO A 68 -18.82 11.76 -6.01
C PRO A 68 -17.92 12.88 -6.55
N GLY A 69 -17.14 12.59 -7.60
CA GLY A 69 -16.30 13.57 -8.30
C GLY A 69 -14.90 13.80 -7.72
N GLY A 70 -14.47 12.96 -6.76
CA GLY A 70 -13.12 12.97 -6.18
C GLY A 70 -12.10 12.10 -6.94
N ALA A 71 -10.94 11.89 -6.31
CA ALA A 71 -9.90 10.98 -6.81
C ALA A 71 -10.43 9.55 -6.95
N LEU A 72 -9.87 8.78 -7.90
CA LEU A 72 -10.15 7.35 -8.04
C LEU A 72 -9.29 6.55 -7.05
N GLY A 73 -9.89 5.53 -6.41
CA GLY A 73 -9.20 4.67 -5.45
C GLY A 73 -9.37 5.09 -3.99
N ALA A 74 -8.67 4.41 -3.09
CA ALA A 74 -8.64 4.73 -1.68
C ALA A 74 -7.53 5.76 -1.37
N TRP A 75 -7.72 6.56 -0.32
CA TRP A 75 -6.67 7.40 0.24
C TRP A 75 -6.84 7.58 1.75
N TYR A 76 -5.73 7.89 2.41
CA TYR A 76 -5.70 8.24 3.81
C TYR A 76 -5.68 9.76 4.04
N MET A 77 -6.35 10.20 5.09
CA MET A 77 -6.26 11.55 5.64
C MET A 77 -5.85 11.47 7.11
N SER A 78 -4.68 12.04 7.42
CA SER A 78 -4.14 12.11 8.78
C SER A 78 -5.08 12.83 9.76
N PRO A 79 -4.98 12.51 11.06
CA PRO A 79 -5.75 13.23 12.08
C PRO A 79 -5.46 14.73 12.03
N SER A 80 -6.42 15.54 12.51
CA SER A 80 -6.17 16.97 12.68
C SER A 80 -5.01 17.18 13.65
N GLU A 81 -4.30 18.31 13.53
CA GLU A 81 -3.17 18.60 14.40
C GLU A 81 -3.57 18.47 15.87
N ASP A 82 -4.72 19.03 16.25
CA ASP A 82 -5.30 18.98 17.60
C ASP A 82 -6.02 17.67 17.97
N LEU A 83 -6.00 16.67 17.09
CA LEU A 83 -6.61 15.35 17.26
C LEU A 83 -8.14 15.36 17.45
N SER A 84 -8.80 16.52 17.27
CA SER A 84 -10.26 16.62 17.32
C SER A 84 -10.96 15.88 16.17
N ARG A 85 -10.25 15.67 15.05
CA ARG A 85 -10.66 14.79 13.95
C ARG A 85 -9.71 13.60 13.88
N PRO A 86 -10.20 12.36 13.99
CA PRO A 86 -9.37 11.17 13.87
C PRO A 86 -8.82 11.01 12.44
N GLY A 87 -7.81 10.16 12.31
CA GLY A 87 -7.34 9.69 11.00
C GLY A 87 -8.45 8.92 10.29
N SER A 88 -8.46 9.00 8.95
CA SER A 88 -9.53 8.39 8.17
C SER A 88 -9.09 7.84 6.83
N ILE A 89 -9.61 6.67 6.48
CA ILE A 89 -9.53 6.07 5.15
C ILE A 89 -10.77 6.50 4.36
N TRP A 90 -10.59 6.82 3.09
CA TRP A 90 -11.65 7.21 2.18
C TRP A 90 -11.61 6.34 0.93
N TYR A 91 -12.71 5.66 0.62
CA TYR A 91 -12.84 4.83 -0.58
C TYR A 91 -13.68 5.52 -1.64
N ALA A 92 -13.16 5.66 -2.86
CA ALA A 92 -13.90 6.15 -4.02
C ALA A 92 -14.16 5.03 -5.05
N PRO A 93 -15.25 4.26 -4.90
CA PRO A 93 -15.57 3.16 -5.80
C PRO A 93 -16.13 3.62 -7.16
N GLY A 94 -16.24 4.93 -7.41
CA GLY A 94 -16.85 5.47 -8.62
C GLY A 94 -18.29 4.99 -8.80
N GLU A 95 -18.59 4.47 -10.00
CA GLU A 95 -19.91 3.93 -10.38
C GLU A 95 -20.03 2.42 -10.17
N ARG A 96 -19.05 1.77 -9.52
CA ARG A 96 -19.11 0.33 -9.25
C ARG A 96 -20.35 0.01 -8.42
N LYS A 97 -21.12 -0.98 -8.90
CA LYS A 97 -22.33 -1.48 -8.22
C LYS A 97 -22.02 -2.49 -7.12
N MET A 98 -20.85 -3.11 -7.19
CA MET A 98 -20.34 -4.09 -6.23
C MET A 98 -18.94 -3.67 -5.79
N LEU A 99 -18.58 -4.04 -4.56
CA LEU A 99 -17.30 -3.71 -3.95
C LEU A 99 -16.57 -5.01 -3.57
N PRO A 100 -15.76 -5.57 -4.48
CA PRO A 100 -15.02 -6.81 -4.23
C PRO A 100 -14.07 -6.66 -3.04
N TYR A 101 -14.03 -7.63 -2.14
CA TYR A 101 -13.17 -7.55 -0.95
C TYR A 101 -11.71 -7.84 -1.23
N TRP A 102 -11.42 -8.68 -2.23
CA TRP A 102 -10.13 -9.37 -2.37
C TRP A 102 -8.93 -8.43 -2.44
N GLN A 103 -9.03 -7.30 -3.17
CA GLN A 103 -7.98 -6.27 -3.21
C GLN A 103 -8.07 -5.26 -2.06
N GLU A 104 -9.23 -5.10 -1.45
CA GLU A 104 -9.47 -4.00 -0.51
C GLU A 104 -8.94 -4.30 0.89
N VAL A 105 -8.75 -5.57 1.27
CA VAL A 105 -8.11 -5.94 2.54
C VAL A 105 -6.66 -5.42 2.61
N THR A 106 -5.88 -5.60 1.53
CA THR A 106 -4.49 -5.08 1.51
C THR A 106 -4.47 -3.55 1.44
N THR A 107 -5.39 -2.94 0.69
CA THR A 107 -5.58 -1.48 0.66
C THR A 107 -5.93 -0.92 2.03
N ALA A 108 -6.75 -1.63 2.82
CA ALA A 108 -7.12 -1.21 4.16
C ALA A 108 -5.91 -1.15 5.10
N TYR A 109 -4.97 -2.09 5.01
CA TYR A 109 -3.76 -2.05 5.83
C TYR A 109 -2.72 -1.06 5.29
N HIS A 110 -2.74 -0.78 3.99
CA HIS A 110 -1.90 0.25 3.35
C HIS A 110 -2.31 1.67 3.79
N GLU A 111 -3.57 2.03 3.57
CA GLU A 111 -4.11 3.36 3.89
C GLU A 111 -4.40 3.52 5.38
N GLY A 112 -4.79 2.43 6.03
CA GLY A 112 -5.14 2.41 7.46
C GLY A 112 -3.97 2.04 8.35
N PHE A 113 -4.29 1.28 9.38
CA PHE A 113 -3.35 0.73 10.33
C PHE A 113 -2.88 -0.67 9.86
N PRO A 114 -1.56 -0.98 9.91
CA PRO A 114 -0.47 -0.17 10.46
C PRO A 114 0.27 0.69 9.41
N GLY A 115 -0.27 0.87 8.21
CA GLY A 115 0.30 1.69 7.14
C GLY A 115 0.25 3.20 7.41
N HIS A 116 -0.38 3.95 6.51
CA HIS A 116 -0.40 5.42 6.57
C HIS A 116 -1.02 5.97 7.86
N HIS A 117 -1.99 5.28 8.47
CA HIS A 117 -2.59 5.75 9.71
C HIS A 117 -1.60 5.81 10.85
N LEU A 118 -0.83 4.75 11.05
CA LEU A 118 0.16 4.72 12.11
C LEU A 118 1.30 5.71 11.82
N GLN A 119 1.82 5.74 10.60
CA GLN A 119 2.92 6.64 10.23
C GLN A 119 2.52 8.12 10.34
N GLY A 120 1.44 8.51 9.67
CA GLY A 120 0.97 9.89 9.65
C GLY A 120 0.49 10.35 11.02
N GLY A 121 -0.24 9.48 11.75
CA GLY A 121 -0.67 9.75 13.12
C GLY A 121 0.51 9.97 14.07
N MET A 122 1.51 9.09 14.04
CA MET A 122 2.72 9.24 14.86
C MET A 122 3.44 10.54 14.53
N ALA A 123 3.59 10.89 13.24
CA ALA A 123 4.19 12.15 12.83
C ALA A 123 3.48 13.36 13.46
N VAL A 124 2.14 13.38 13.51
CA VAL A 124 1.37 14.47 14.15
C VAL A 124 1.68 14.57 15.65
N LEU A 125 1.86 13.44 16.34
CA LEU A 125 2.09 13.37 17.79
C LEU A 125 3.50 13.80 18.23
N LEU A 126 4.50 13.85 17.33
CA LEU A 126 5.90 14.21 17.65
C LEU A 126 6.13 15.71 17.92
N ARG A 127 5.21 16.37 18.62
CA ARG A 127 5.18 17.81 18.93
C ARG A 127 6.44 18.33 19.61
N GLU A 128 7.03 17.52 20.48
CA GLU A 128 8.22 17.89 21.25
C GLU A 128 9.53 17.71 20.47
N LYS A 129 9.52 16.86 19.44
CA LYS A 129 10.73 16.52 18.65
C LYS A 129 10.78 17.27 17.31
N LEU A 130 9.62 17.57 16.71
CA LEU A 130 9.53 18.07 15.34
C LEU A 130 8.74 19.37 15.24
N SER A 131 9.22 20.27 14.38
CA SER A 131 8.50 21.51 14.06
C SER A 131 7.13 21.20 13.45
N ARG A 132 6.20 22.14 13.63
CA ARG A 132 4.86 22.04 13.02
C ARG A 132 4.93 21.86 11.50
N PHE A 133 5.87 22.53 10.83
CA PHE A 133 6.07 22.40 9.38
C PHE A 133 6.50 20.98 8.99
N HIS A 134 7.42 20.38 9.74
CA HIS A 134 7.84 19.00 9.48
C HIS A 134 6.66 18.03 9.64
N ARG A 135 5.89 18.16 10.72
CA ARG A 135 4.79 17.23 11.03
C ARG A 135 3.57 17.35 10.11
N MET A 136 3.26 18.56 9.66
CA MET A 136 2.00 18.84 8.97
C MET A 136 2.14 19.11 7.47
N VAL A 137 3.36 19.31 6.95
CA VAL A 137 3.57 19.73 5.55
C VAL A 137 4.60 18.88 4.83
N ILE A 138 5.69 18.49 5.50
CA ILE A 138 6.74 17.70 4.86
C ILE A 138 6.26 16.27 4.62
N TRP A 139 6.44 15.81 3.39
CA TRP A 139 6.17 14.45 2.97
C TRP A 139 7.21 14.01 1.96
N TYR A 140 7.78 12.82 2.17
CA TYR A 140 8.64 12.17 1.19
C TYR A 140 7.94 10.90 0.71
N PRO A 141 7.52 10.81 -0.58
CA PRO A 141 6.78 9.66 -1.07
C PRO A 141 7.50 8.34 -0.85
N GLY A 142 8.83 8.30 -0.99
CA GLY A 142 9.60 7.07 -0.75
C GLY A 142 9.49 6.54 0.67
N SER A 143 9.53 7.41 1.70
CA SER A 143 9.38 6.96 3.09
C SER A 143 7.92 6.63 3.41
N GLY A 144 6.99 7.41 2.88
CA GLY A 144 5.56 7.26 3.07
C GLY A 144 5.00 5.98 2.47
N GLU A 145 5.08 5.89 1.14
CA GLU A 145 4.60 4.77 0.35
C GLU A 145 5.40 3.50 0.62
N GLY A 146 6.71 3.66 0.89
CA GLY A 146 7.56 2.55 1.29
C GLY A 146 7.13 1.92 2.61
N TRP A 147 6.76 2.73 3.60
CA TRP A 147 6.24 2.24 4.88
C TRP A 147 4.91 1.51 4.69
N ALA A 148 3.99 2.06 3.90
CA ALA A 148 2.69 1.44 3.68
C ALA A 148 2.80 0.10 2.93
N LEU A 149 3.69 -0.02 1.93
CA LEU A 149 3.99 -1.32 1.31
C LEU A 149 4.69 -2.29 2.28
N TYR A 150 5.59 -1.80 3.13
CA TYR A 150 6.21 -2.61 4.18
C TYR A 150 5.16 -3.12 5.17
N ALA A 151 4.18 -2.28 5.53
CA ALA A 151 3.06 -2.64 6.38
C ALA A 151 2.21 -3.76 5.75
N GLU A 152 1.85 -3.67 4.47
CA GLU A 152 1.18 -4.78 3.77
C GLU A 152 1.96 -6.08 3.90
N ARG A 153 3.29 -6.05 3.65
CA ARG A 153 4.13 -7.24 3.79
C ARG A 153 4.20 -7.76 5.23
N LEU A 154 4.26 -6.86 6.22
CA LEU A 154 4.21 -7.23 7.63
C LEU A 154 2.88 -7.93 7.96
N MET A 155 1.75 -7.47 7.41
CA MET A 155 0.45 -8.10 7.61
C MET A 155 0.39 -9.52 7.01
N ASP A 156 1.03 -9.75 5.85
CA ASP A 156 1.21 -11.12 5.30
C ASP A 156 2.04 -12.00 6.25
N GLU A 157 3.18 -11.49 6.75
CA GLU A 157 4.05 -12.20 7.70
C GLU A 157 3.33 -12.56 9.02
N LEU A 158 2.29 -11.80 9.39
CA LEU A 158 1.51 -11.98 10.60
C LEU A 158 0.22 -12.80 10.40
N GLY A 159 -0.07 -13.26 9.18
CA GLY A 159 -1.20 -14.13 8.89
C GLY A 159 -2.52 -13.42 8.54
N TYR A 160 -2.52 -12.10 8.36
CA TYR A 160 -3.74 -11.35 8.01
C TYR A 160 -4.23 -11.60 6.58
N PHE A 161 -3.43 -12.26 5.75
CA PHE A 161 -3.81 -12.72 4.42
C PHE A 161 -3.85 -14.26 4.30
N GLU A 162 -4.18 -14.97 5.38
CA GLU A 162 -4.35 -16.44 5.30
C GLU A 162 -5.49 -16.86 4.37
N ASN A 163 -6.54 -16.05 4.21
CA ASN A 163 -7.56 -16.27 3.19
C ASN A 163 -6.90 -16.17 1.78
N PRO A 164 -6.94 -17.24 0.95
CA PRO A 164 -6.29 -17.25 -0.35
C PRO A 164 -6.73 -16.12 -1.30
N GLU A 165 -7.99 -15.67 -1.20
CA GLU A 165 -8.53 -14.57 -2.01
C GLU A 165 -7.87 -13.24 -1.64
N TYR A 166 -7.75 -12.97 -0.34
CA TYR A 166 -7.10 -11.76 0.18
C TYR A 166 -5.59 -11.78 -0.08
N ARG A 167 -4.99 -12.97 0.00
CA ARG A 167 -3.59 -13.17 -0.38
C ARG A 167 -3.36 -12.88 -1.86
N LEU A 168 -4.28 -13.29 -2.74
CA LEU A 168 -4.20 -12.95 -4.15
C LEU A 168 -4.27 -11.43 -4.35
N GLY A 169 -5.14 -10.73 -3.61
CA GLY A 169 -5.23 -9.28 -3.65
C GLY A 169 -3.95 -8.58 -3.20
N TYR A 170 -3.36 -9.01 -2.08
CA TYR A 170 -2.05 -8.56 -1.63
C TYR A 170 -0.96 -8.75 -2.70
N LEU A 171 -0.86 -9.96 -3.26
CA LEU A 171 0.16 -10.27 -4.28
C LEU A 171 -0.08 -9.49 -5.58
N SER A 172 -1.34 -9.32 -6.00
CA SER A 172 -1.73 -8.50 -7.14
C SER A 172 -1.36 -7.03 -6.91
N SER A 173 -1.62 -6.50 -5.71
CA SER A 173 -1.22 -5.16 -5.29
C SER A 173 0.30 -5.00 -5.41
N GLN A 174 1.07 -5.91 -4.84
CA GLN A 174 2.53 -5.90 -4.89
C GLN A 174 3.09 -5.98 -6.31
N LEU A 175 2.51 -6.85 -7.15
CA LEU A 175 2.89 -7.01 -8.55
C LEU A 175 2.63 -5.71 -9.32
N PHE A 176 1.45 -5.10 -9.15
CA PHE A 176 1.13 -3.83 -9.76
C PHE A 176 2.14 -2.74 -9.38
N ARG A 177 2.47 -2.57 -8.09
CA ARG A 177 3.50 -1.59 -7.70
C ARG A 177 4.91 -1.96 -8.20
N ALA A 178 5.22 -3.23 -8.43
CA ALA A 178 6.47 -3.65 -9.08
C ALA A 178 6.51 -3.26 -10.57
N THR A 179 5.39 -3.42 -11.29
CA THR A 179 5.29 -2.98 -12.68
C THR A 179 5.48 -1.47 -12.85
N ARG A 180 5.08 -0.66 -11.85
CA ARG A 180 5.35 0.79 -11.83
C ARG A 180 6.83 1.13 -11.96
N VAL A 181 7.71 0.40 -11.28
CA VAL A 181 9.16 0.63 -11.35
C VAL A 181 9.68 0.38 -12.76
N VAL A 182 9.26 -0.75 -13.35
CA VAL A 182 9.70 -1.17 -14.68
C VAL A 182 9.21 -0.20 -15.75
N VAL A 183 7.93 0.18 -15.69
CA VAL A 183 7.30 1.08 -16.67
C VAL A 183 7.82 2.50 -16.53
N ASP A 184 7.88 3.06 -15.31
CA ASP A 184 8.28 4.46 -15.11
C ASP A 184 9.74 4.68 -15.54
N ILE A 185 10.68 3.84 -15.07
CA ILE A 185 12.09 3.93 -15.48
C ILE A 185 12.24 3.60 -16.97
N GLY A 186 11.51 2.59 -17.43
CA GLY A 186 11.57 2.10 -18.80
C GLY A 186 11.18 3.17 -19.81
N CYS A 187 10.03 3.80 -19.62
CA CYS A 187 9.51 4.85 -20.49
C CYS A 187 10.38 6.12 -20.45
N HIS A 188 10.71 6.64 -19.26
CA HIS A 188 11.44 7.91 -19.16
C HIS A 188 12.90 7.84 -19.64
N LEU A 189 13.50 6.65 -19.62
CA LEU A 189 14.86 6.44 -20.10
C LEU A 189 14.93 5.71 -21.44
N GLU A 190 13.79 5.52 -22.11
CA GLU A 190 13.65 4.82 -23.39
C GLU A 190 14.41 3.48 -23.39
N LYS A 191 14.28 2.71 -22.31
CA LYS A 191 14.99 1.44 -22.17
C LYS A 191 14.41 0.40 -23.11
N ARG A 192 15.29 -0.52 -23.53
CA ARG A 192 14.86 -1.76 -24.18
C ARG A 192 14.21 -2.68 -23.14
N ILE A 193 13.07 -3.25 -23.49
CA ILE A 193 12.36 -4.26 -22.74
C ILE A 193 13.20 -5.56 -22.77
N PRO A 194 13.46 -6.21 -21.62
CA PRO A 194 14.26 -7.43 -21.57
C PRO A 194 13.77 -8.53 -22.53
N ASP A 195 14.69 -9.32 -23.07
CA ASP A 195 14.39 -10.38 -24.04
C ASP A 195 13.56 -11.54 -23.44
N ASP A 196 13.56 -11.66 -22.11
CA ASP A 196 12.79 -12.63 -21.34
C ASP A 196 11.50 -12.04 -20.75
N ALA A 197 11.15 -10.80 -21.09
CA ALA A 197 9.91 -10.18 -20.63
C ALA A 197 8.68 -10.92 -21.19
N PRO A 198 7.59 -11.03 -20.41
CA PRO A 198 6.39 -11.74 -20.85
C PRO A 198 5.65 -11.03 -21.99
N LEU A 199 5.91 -9.73 -22.20
CA LEU A 199 5.27 -8.90 -23.22
C LEU A 199 6.28 -7.94 -23.83
N HIS A 200 6.11 -7.67 -25.14
CA HIS A 200 6.90 -6.69 -25.89
C HIS A 200 8.42 -6.89 -25.79
N ALA A 201 8.87 -8.13 -25.62
CA ALA A 201 10.29 -8.46 -25.44
C ALA A 201 11.16 -7.92 -26.59
N GLY A 202 12.24 -7.22 -26.22
CA GLY A 202 13.20 -6.67 -27.16
C GLY A 202 12.84 -5.33 -27.80
N ASP A 203 11.61 -4.84 -27.62
CA ASP A 203 11.17 -3.50 -28.04
C ASP A 203 11.69 -2.40 -27.11
N VAL A 204 11.51 -1.13 -27.48
CA VAL A 204 11.72 0.03 -26.60
C VAL A 204 10.39 0.42 -25.94
N TRP A 205 10.43 0.81 -24.67
CA TRP A 205 9.24 1.28 -23.97
C TRP A 205 8.54 2.45 -24.70
N ALA A 206 7.22 2.37 -24.79
CA ALA A 206 6.33 3.37 -25.35
C ALA A 206 4.97 3.30 -24.62
N TYR A 207 4.13 4.32 -24.78
CA TYR A 207 2.84 4.43 -24.08
C TYR A 207 1.99 3.15 -24.20
N ASP A 208 1.68 2.70 -25.42
CA ASP A 208 0.80 1.54 -25.62
C ASP A 208 1.36 0.26 -24.99
N ARG A 209 2.68 0.05 -25.10
CA ARG A 209 3.37 -1.10 -24.49
C ARG A 209 3.34 -1.03 -22.97
N ALA A 210 3.48 0.17 -22.39
CA ALA A 210 3.36 0.40 -20.97
C ALA A 210 1.94 0.10 -20.47
N VAL A 211 0.91 0.54 -21.21
CA VAL A 211 -0.48 0.25 -20.86
C VAL A 211 -0.74 -1.25 -20.89
N ASP A 212 -0.32 -1.94 -21.95
CA ASP A 212 -0.45 -3.40 -22.05
C ASP A 212 0.26 -4.12 -20.89
N TYR A 213 1.42 -3.62 -20.47
CA TYR A 213 2.18 -4.20 -19.37
C TYR A 213 1.48 -4.01 -18.02
N ILE A 214 0.94 -2.81 -17.73
CA ILE A 214 0.14 -2.58 -16.52
C ILE A 214 -1.15 -3.39 -16.53
N GLU A 215 -1.82 -3.50 -17.68
CA GLU A 215 -3.05 -4.27 -17.81
C GLU A 215 -2.80 -5.76 -17.57
N LYS A 216 -1.89 -6.36 -18.34
CA LYS A 216 -1.70 -7.81 -18.37
C LYS A 216 -0.75 -8.35 -17.31
N VAL A 217 0.34 -7.64 -17.02
CA VAL A 217 1.30 -8.06 -15.97
C VAL A 217 0.91 -7.46 -14.63
N GLY A 218 0.47 -6.21 -14.60
CA GLY A 218 -0.02 -5.56 -13.38
C GLY A 218 -1.42 -5.97 -12.93
N LEU A 219 -2.12 -6.79 -13.74
CA LEU A 219 -3.46 -7.32 -13.46
C LEU A 219 -4.47 -6.20 -13.19
N GLN A 220 -4.43 -5.14 -14.00
CA GLN A 220 -5.31 -3.98 -13.88
C GLN A 220 -6.29 -3.93 -15.05
N ALA A 221 -7.48 -3.38 -14.82
CA ALA A 221 -8.40 -3.06 -15.90
C ALA A 221 -7.79 -2.03 -16.86
N ARG A 222 -8.18 -2.07 -18.14
CA ARG A 222 -7.58 -1.25 -19.20
C ARG A 222 -7.67 0.25 -18.92
N ASP A 223 -8.82 0.73 -18.45
CA ASP A 223 -9.06 2.13 -18.11
C ASP A 223 -8.17 2.60 -16.95
N ILE A 224 -7.97 1.74 -15.95
CA ILE A 224 -7.01 1.98 -14.87
C ILE A 224 -5.58 2.01 -15.40
N ALA A 225 -5.20 1.07 -16.26
CA ALA A 225 -3.86 1.02 -16.86
C ALA A 225 -3.55 2.28 -17.68
N GLU A 226 -4.49 2.76 -18.51
CA GLU A 226 -4.34 3.98 -19.31
C GLU A 226 -4.21 5.23 -18.43
N SER A 227 -5.05 5.33 -17.39
CA SER A 227 -5.01 6.41 -16.41
C SER A 227 -3.67 6.44 -15.67
N GLU A 228 -3.21 5.29 -15.20
CA GLU A 228 -1.97 5.14 -14.45
C GLU A 228 -0.74 5.42 -15.31
N VAL A 229 -0.65 4.88 -16.53
CA VAL A 229 0.49 5.19 -17.42
C VAL A 229 0.51 6.67 -17.79
N THR A 230 -0.65 7.29 -18.02
CA THR A 230 -0.74 8.75 -18.22
C THR A 230 -0.20 9.51 -17.01
N ARG A 231 -0.55 9.07 -15.79
CA ARG A 231 -0.02 9.63 -14.54
C ARG A 231 1.50 9.46 -14.45
N TYR A 232 2.04 8.28 -14.78
CA TYR A 232 3.49 8.02 -14.69
C TYR A 232 4.27 8.96 -15.62
N LEU A 233 3.84 9.10 -16.88
CA LEU A 233 4.47 9.99 -17.86
C LEU A 233 4.28 11.48 -17.55
N GLY A 234 3.27 11.84 -16.76
CA GLY A 234 3.03 13.21 -16.30
C GLY A 234 3.73 13.56 -14.99
N TRP A 235 4.03 12.56 -14.16
CA TRP A 235 4.58 12.75 -12.81
C TRP A 235 5.75 11.80 -12.54
N TRP A 236 6.89 12.17 -13.12
CA TRP A 236 8.06 11.32 -13.26
C TRP A 236 8.60 10.86 -11.90
N ALA A 237 9.01 9.59 -11.81
CA ALA A 237 9.59 8.97 -10.62
C ALA A 237 8.68 8.92 -9.37
N GLN A 238 7.45 9.42 -9.41
CA GLN A 238 6.54 9.24 -8.28
C GLN A 238 6.18 7.75 -8.12
N ALA A 239 5.90 7.08 -9.25
CA ALA A 239 5.41 5.70 -9.26
C ALA A 239 6.43 4.68 -8.74
N ILE A 240 7.73 5.01 -8.77
CA ILE A 240 8.78 4.12 -8.25
C ILE A 240 8.92 4.16 -6.73
N CYS A 241 8.43 5.24 -6.09
CA CYS A 241 8.63 5.50 -4.66
C CYS A 241 8.12 4.36 -3.78
N TYR A 242 7.01 3.72 -4.17
CA TYR A 242 6.39 2.60 -3.47
C TYR A 242 7.38 1.45 -3.25
N LYS A 243 7.79 0.73 -4.32
CA LYS A 243 8.67 -0.44 -4.20
C LYS A 243 10.11 -0.10 -3.88
N VAL A 244 10.62 1.06 -4.31
CA VAL A 244 11.97 1.50 -3.93
C VAL A 244 12.03 1.80 -2.43
N GLY A 245 11.00 2.46 -1.88
CA GLY A 245 10.87 2.72 -0.45
C GLY A 245 10.70 1.45 0.37
N GLU A 246 9.82 0.53 -0.05
CA GLU A 246 9.65 -0.75 0.64
C GLU A 246 10.96 -1.54 0.68
N ARG A 247 11.67 -1.62 -0.46
CA ARG A 247 12.97 -2.29 -0.55
C ARG A 247 13.96 -1.71 0.45
N GLU A 248 14.04 -0.38 0.53
CA GLU A 248 14.94 0.29 1.46
C GLU A 248 14.63 -0.08 2.92
N ILE A 249 13.36 -0.04 3.32
CA ILE A 249 12.94 -0.39 4.69
C ILE A 249 13.23 -1.86 4.99
N LEU A 250 13.01 -2.76 4.04
CA LEU A 250 13.34 -4.18 4.17
C LEU A 250 14.85 -4.41 4.30
N GLU A 251 15.67 -3.69 3.53
CA GLU A 251 17.12 -3.76 3.65
C GLU A 251 17.63 -3.22 5.00
N ILE A 252 17.02 -2.14 5.51
CA ILE A 252 17.31 -1.61 6.85
C ILE A 252 16.95 -2.67 7.91
N ARG A 253 15.76 -3.28 7.82
CA ARG A 253 15.36 -4.35 8.75
C ARG A 253 16.34 -5.51 8.72
N ALA A 254 16.69 -6.01 7.53
CA ALA A 254 17.61 -7.13 7.38
C ALA A 254 19.01 -6.83 7.93
N ALA A 255 19.51 -5.60 7.72
CA ALA A 255 20.80 -5.18 8.26
C ALA A 255 20.77 -5.03 9.80
N ALA A 256 19.68 -4.49 10.36
CA ALA A 256 19.50 -4.38 11.80
C ALA A 256 19.40 -5.76 12.48
N GLU A 257 18.68 -6.70 11.86
CA GLU A 257 18.56 -8.10 12.31
C GLU A 257 19.91 -8.81 12.26
N ALA A 258 20.66 -8.69 11.16
CA ALA A 258 21.99 -9.27 11.03
C ALA A 258 23.00 -8.72 12.05
N THR A 259 22.88 -7.43 12.41
CA THR A 259 23.78 -6.78 13.37
C THR A 259 23.42 -7.14 14.82
N SER A 260 22.13 -7.26 15.13
CA SER A 260 21.64 -7.48 16.49
C SER A 260 21.53 -8.96 16.87
N GLY A 261 21.46 -9.86 15.89
CA GLY A 261 21.30 -11.31 16.11
C GLY A 261 20.08 -11.62 16.98
N ASP A 262 20.26 -12.47 18.00
CA ASP A 262 19.20 -12.86 18.94
C ASP A 262 18.61 -11.68 19.74
N GLY A 263 19.30 -10.53 19.77
CA GLY A 263 18.82 -9.31 20.42
C GLY A 263 17.94 -8.43 19.52
N PHE A 264 17.64 -8.85 18.30
CA PHE A 264 16.82 -8.06 17.38
C PHE A 264 15.38 -7.89 17.89
N ASP A 265 14.99 -6.64 18.13
CA ASP A 265 13.62 -6.27 18.47
C ASP A 265 12.98 -5.53 17.29
N ARG A 266 12.05 -6.22 16.60
CA ARG A 266 11.31 -5.66 15.46
C ARG A 266 10.37 -4.52 15.87
N LYS A 267 9.78 -4.57 17.08
CA LYS A 267 8.91 -3.51 17.60
C LYS A 267 9.72 -2.24 17.83
N GLU A 268 10.92 -2.38 18.39
CA GLU A 268 11.84 -1.25 18.57
C GLU A 268 12.30 -0.66 17.23
N LEU A 269 12.59 -1.50 16.24
CA LEU A 269 12.88 -1.00 14.88
C LEU A 269 11.70 -0.19 14.32
N HIS A 270 10.47 -0.71 14.40
CA HIS A 270 9.28 0.01 13.95
C HIS A 270 9.12 1.34 14.66
N ARG A 271 9.31 1.38 15.99
CA ARG A 271 9.26 2.62 16.78
C ARG A 271 10.26 3.64 16.24
N ARG A 272 11.51 3.24 16.00
CA ARG A 272 12.55 4.14 15.47
C ARG A 272 12.22 4.65 14.06
N VAL A 273 11.70 3.80 13.18
CA VAL A 273 11.26 4.21 11.83
C VAL A 273 10.12 5.25 11.92
N LEU A 274 9.13 5.01 12.77
CA LEU A 274 7.98 5.91 12.95
C LEU A 274 8.38 7.24 13.61
N GLU A 275 9.32 7.21 14.56
CA GLU A 275 9.84 8.43 15.19
C GLU A 275 10.72 9.28 14.27
N ALA A 276 11.37 8.67 13.28
CA ALA A 276 12.12 9.39 12.26
C ALA A 276 11.20 10.25 11.37
N SER A 277 9.90 9.93 11.31
CA SER A 277 8.87 10.69 10.59
C SER A 277 9.17 10.84 9.09
N ALA A 278 8.69 11.92 8.46
CA ALA A 278 8.86 12.20 7.05
C ALA A 278 10.29 12.69 6.74
N ILE A 279 11.22 11.75 6.57
CA ILE A 279 12.58 12.00 6.12
C ILE A 279 12.91 11.26 4.82
N ARG A 280 14.00 11.65 4.17
CA ARG A 280 14.49 10.95 2.98
C ARG A 280 15.01 9.56 3.34
N LEU A 281 14.91 8.63 2.39
CA LEU A 281 15.36 7.25 2.57
C LEU A 281 16.85 7.12 2.94
N ASP A 282 17.72 7.95 2.37
CA ASP A 282 19.16 7.97 2.70
C ASP A 282 19.42 8.38 4.16
N GLN A 283 18.65 9.36 4.65
CA GLN A 283 18.72 9.79 6.04
C GLN A 283 18.14 8.72 6.97
N LEU A 284 17.01 8.09 6.59
CA LEU A 284 16.40 7.01 7.37
C LEU A 284 17.36 5.85 7.56
N ARG A 285 18.08 5.45 6.50
CA ARG A 285 19.12 4.42 6.63
C ARG A 285 20.22 4.83 7.61
N GLY A 286 20.74 6.06 7.48
CA GLY A 286 21.82 6.55 8.35
C GLY A 286 21.42 6.75 9.81
N GLU A 287 20.14 6.92 10.12
CA GLU A 287 19.63 6.99 11.50
C GLU A 287 19.40 5.61 12.13
N LEU A 288 19.20 4.58 11.30
CA LEU A 288 18.81 3.24 11.76
C LEU A 288 19.97 2.24 11.81
N LEU A 289 21.00 2.40 10.98
CA LEU A 289 22.19 1.55 10.87
C LEU A 289 23.47 2.32 11.21
#